data_AF-A0A7W9DU59-F1
#
_entry.id   AF-A0A7W9DU59-F1
#
_cell.length_a   1.000
_cell.length_b   1.000
_cell.length_c   1.000
_cell.angle_alpha   90.00
_cell.angle_beta   90.00
_cell.angle_gamma   90.00
#
_symmetry.space_group_name_H-M   'P 1'
#
loop_
_entity.id
_entity.type
_entity.pdbx_description
1 polymer ?
#
loop_
_entity_poly.entity_id
_entity_poly.type
_entity_poly.pdbx_seq_one_letter_code
_entity_poly.pdbx_strand_id
1 'polypeptide(L)'
;MGVLWRAVLVGAAIGVVQLFIRLNGPEDDWTATVTLFFAAFPVGLALGWLVRLPRWWVVGILAPFVNTAILVVAFAGQTLFYVEDLGMRAMSFAFVGIGVGGHVTAAAVVVAGNRTLRALAVGAVFAGCVATSWSQDAIAEAARVRRLTYAGLPLIAPAMPDYRPTHLNEWFDEFLLGPPSFELEYEHVRDRSAFEVFVMSTRATSPQASCAEPVPDVTNRLGVTGTCRQVSPDVWVRREPYYIRVFARYGDALVQIASDNTPEADLLAVLPTFRPATAEELAAIGEI
;
A
#
# COMPACT_ATOMS: atom_id res chain seq x y z
N MET A 1 40.29 -7.27 -7.42
CA MET A 1 38.83 -7.15 -7.16
C MET A 1 38.12 -8.36 -7.75
N GLY A 2 37.46 -9.17 -6.91
CA GLY A 2 36.80 -10.40 -7.35
C GLY A 2 35.62 -10.15 -8.30
N VAL A 3 35.29 -11.14 -9.14
CA VAL A 3 34.17 -11.07 -10.11
C VAL A 3 32.86 -10.72 -9.42
N LEU A 4 32.59 -11.34 -8.26
CA LEU A 4 31.36 -11.07 -7.51
C LEU A 4 31.29 -9.65 -6.98
N TRP A 5 32.40 -9.07 -6.51
CA TRP A 5 32.40 -7.67 -6.06
C TRP A 5 32.09 -6.70 -7.20
N ARG A 6 32.56 -7.00 -8.42
CA ARG A 6 32.21 -6.22 -9.62
C ARG A 6 30.72 -6.34 -9.93
N ALA A 7 30.17 -7.55 -9.85
CA ALA A 7 28.73 -7.78 -10.03
C ALA A 7 27.89 -7.05 -8.96
N VAL A 8 28.34 -7.01 -7.70
CA VAL A 8 27.69 -6.24 -6.63
C VAL A 8 27.65 -4.74 -6.99
N LEU A 9 28.77 -4.14 -7.41
CA LEU A 9 28.79 -2.72 -7.77
C LEU A 9 27.87 -2.40 -8.95
N VAL A 10 27.89 -3.24 -9.99
CA VAL A 10 27.01 -3.08 -11.16
C VAL A 10 25.54 -3.21 -10.74
N GLY A 11 25.21 -4.22 -9.95
CA GLY A 11 23.85 -4.45 -9.46
C GLY A 11 23.35 -3.34 -8.55
N ALA A 12 24.19 -2.83 -7.66
CA ALA A 12 23.85 -1.71 -6.79
C ALA A 12 23.58 -0.43 -7.60
N ALA A 13 24.42 -0.13 -8.59
CA ALA A 13 24.21 1.01 -9.48
C ALA A 13 22.91 0.88 -10.26
N ILE A 14 22.57 -0.31 -10.76
CA ILE A 14 21.29 -0.55 -11.45
C ILE A 14 20.11 -0.39 -10.52
N GLY A 15 20.19 -0.90 -9.28
CA GLY A 15 19.14 -0.67 -8.29
C GLY A 15 18.93 0.83 -8.00
N VAL A 16 20.00 1.63 -7.95
CA VAL A 16 19.92 3.09 -7.82
C VAL A 16 19.28 3.74 -9.06
N VAL A 17 19.61 3.29 -10.27
CA VAL A 17 18.96 3.79 -11.50
C VAL A 17 17.48 3.44 -11.53
N GLN A 18 17.10 2.21 -11.16
CA GLN A 18 15.70 1.79 -11.08
C GLN A 18 14.92 2.60 -10.05
N LEU A 19 15.52 2.85 -8.89
CA LEU A 19 14.98 3.74 -7.87
C LEU A 19 14.78 5.16 -8.41
N PHE A 20 15.78 5.71 -9.10
CA PHE A 20 15.69 7.05 -9.69
C PHE A 20 14.56 7.15 -10.73
N ILE A 21 14.44 6.14 -11.61
CA ILE A 21 13.37 6.04 -12.60
C ILE A 21 12.02 5.93 -11.91
N ARG A 22 11.88 5.16 -10.82
CA ARG A 22 10.60 5.06 -10.11
C ARG A 22 10.18 6.38 -9.47
N LEU A 23 11.14 7.16 -8.95
CA LEU A 23 10.87 8.44 -8.29
C LEU A 23 10.66 9.63 -9.25
N ASN A 24 11.24 9.58 -10.45
CA ASN A 24 11.25 10.70 -11.40
C ASN A 24 10.70 10.32 -12.79
N GLY A 25 10.20 9.10 -12.93
CA GLY A 25 9.68 8.55 -14.18
C GLY A 25 8.26 9.02 -14.48
N PRO A 26 7.73 8.63 -15.65
CA PRO A 26 6.36 8.93 -16.01
C PRO A 26 5.36 8.32 -15.00
N GLU A 27 4.27 9.03 -14.73
CA GLU A 27 3.21 8.61 -13.80
C GLU A 27 2.41 7.41 -14.31
N ASP A 28 2.43 7.13 -15.61
CA ASP A 28 1.80 5.95 -16.20
C ASP A 28 2.57 4.67 -15.78
N ASP A 29 1.87 3.80 -15.06
CA ASP A 29 2.35 2.52 -14.56
C ASP A 29 2.99 1.64 -15.63
N TRP A 30 2.43 1.60 -16.85
CA TRP A 30 2.96 0.79 -17.94
C TRP A 30 4.29 1.35 -18.43
N THR A 31 4.35 2.65 -18.70
CA THR A 31 5.56 3.30 -19.22
C THR A 31 6.67 3.28 -18.17
N ALA A 32 6.35 3.49 -16.90
CA ALA A 32 7.30 3.39 -15.80
C ALA A 32 7.86 1.97 -15.66
N THR A 33 6.99 0.95 -15.71
CA THR A 33 7.38 -0.46 -15.62
C THR A 33 8.28 -0.89 -16.77
N VAL A 34 7.89 -0.56 -18.00
CA VAL A 34 8.69 -0.82 -19.21
C VAL A 34 10.04 -0.12 -19.09
N THR A 35 10.08 1.16 -18.71
CA THR A 35 11.33 1.92 -18.55
C THR A 35 12.24 1.30 -17.49
N LEU A 36 11.69 0.89 -16.35
CA LEU A 36 12.44 0.29 -15.26
C LEU A 36 13.07 -1.06 -15.65
N PHE A 37 12.37 -1.85 -16.48
CA PHE A 37 12.88 -3.10 -17.01
C PHE A 37 13.95 -2.87 -18.09
N PHE A 38 13.66 -2.03 -19.09
CA PHE A 38 14.55 -1.84 -20.23
C PHE A 38 15.78 -1.00 -19.90
N ALA A 39 15.74 -0.07 -18.96
CA ALA A 39 16.90 0.73 -18.56
C ALA A 39 18.01 -0.12 -17.92
N ALA A 40 17.66 -1.22 -17.26
CA ALA A 40 18.63 -2.12 -16.64
C ALA A 40 19.56 -2.78 -17.69
N PHE A 41 19.10 -2.99 -18.93
CA PHE A 41 19.88 -3.63 -19.99
C PHE A 41 21.07 -2.78 -20.48
N PRO A 42 20.88 -1.58 -21.06
CA PRO A 42 21.99 -0.78 -21.57
C PRO A 42 22.92 -0.33 -20.44
N VAL A 43 22.37 -0.01 -19.26
CA VAL A 43 23.16 0.38 -18.09
C VAL A 43 24.00 -0.81 -17.59
N GLY A 44 23.42 -2.00 -17.43
CA GLY A 44 24.16 -3.17 -16.99
C GLY A 44 25.22 -3.66 -17.99
N LEU A 45 24.94 -3.55 -19.29
CA LEU A 45 25.92 -3.80 -20.34
C LEU A 45 27.09 -2.81 -20.27
N ALA A 46 26.81 -1.50 -20.22
CA ALA A 46 27.83 -0.46 -20.15
C ALA A 46 28.68 -0.54 -18.88
N LEU A 47 28.04 -0.68 -17.72
CA LEU A 47 28.72 -0.81 -16.43
C LEU A 47 29.52 -2.11 -16.34
N GLY A 48 28.95 -3.23 -16.80
CA GLY A 48 29.63 -4.52 -16.85
C GLY A 48 30.90 -4.49 -17.72
N TRP A 49 30.83 -3.83 -18.87
CA TRP A 49 32.00 -3.57 -19.71
C TRP A 49 33.03 -2.69 -19.00
N LEU A 50 32.60 -1.58 -18.40
CA LEU A 50 33.46 -0.61 -17.70
C LEU A 50 34.25 -1.26 -16.56
N VAL A 51 33.61 -2.09 -15.74
CA VAL A 51 34.28 -2.82 -14.63
C VAL A 51 35.01 -4.07 -15.09
N ARG A 52 35.03 -4.35 -16.41
CA ARG A 52 35.63 -5.55 -17.03
C ARG A 52 35.09 -6.84 -16.41
N LEU A 53 33.77 -6.97 -16.32
CA LEU A 53 33.13 -8.20 -15.86
C LEU A 53 33.32 -9.30 -16.93
N PRO A 54 33.78 -10.52 -16.57
CA PRO A 54 33.87 -11.60 -17.54
C PRO A 54 32.49 -11.94 -18.09
N ARG A 55 32.38 -12.17 -19.41
CA ARG A 55 31.09 -12.41 -20.09
C ARG A 55 30.04 -11.33 -19.75
N TRP A 56 30.47 -10.07 -19.60
CA TRP A 56 29.62 -8.94 -19.23
C TRP A 56 28.33 -8.86 -20.03
N TRP A 57 28.37 -9.19 -21.33
CA TRP A 57 27.19 -9.16 -22.20
C TRP A 57 26.15 -10.21 -21.79
N VAL A 58 26.56 -11.43 -21.45
CA VAL A 58 25.65 -12.48 -20.97
C VAL A 58 25.07 -12.10 -19.62
N VAL A 59 25.91 -11.60 -18.71
CA VAL A 59 25.48 -11.20 -17.36
C VAL A 59 24.49 -10.03 -17.44
N GLY A 60 24.78 -9.01 -18.26
CA GLY A 60 23.92 -7.85 -18.45
C GLY A 60 22.58 -8.18 -19.11
N ILE A 61 22.52 -9.24 -19.93
CA ILE A 61 21.24 -9.74 -20.47
C ILE A 61 20.48 -10.58 -19.44
N LEU A 62 21.18 -11.45 -18.70
CA LEU A 62 20.54 -12.40 -17.78
C LEU A 62 20.05 -11.74 -16.48
N ALA A 63 20.80 -10.78 -15.94
CA ALA A 63 20.50 -10.17 -14.65
C ALA A 63 19.12 -9.48 -14.58
N PRO A 64 18.65 -8.73 -15.59
CA PRO A 64 17.28 -8.19 -15.60
C PRO A 64 16.20 -9.26 -15.46
N PHE A 65 16.34 -10.43 -16.11
CA PHE A 65 15.38 -11.54 -15.94
C PHE A 65 15.42 -12.12 -14.54
N VAL A 66 16.61 -12.22 -13.91
CA VAL A 66 16.72 -12.65 -12.52
C VAL A 66 16.09 -11.62 -11.58
N ASN A 67 16.30 -10.32 -11.80
CA ASN A 67 15.65 -9.26 -11.04
C ASN A 67 14.12 -9.38 -11.12
N THR A 68 13.58 -9.59 -12.33
CA THR A 68 12.14 -9.82 -12.52
C THR A 68 11.67 -11.09 -11.85
N ALA A 69 12.43 -12.17 -11.90
CA ALA A 69 12.08 -13.39 -11.16
C ALA A 69 12.06 -13.16 -9.64
N ILE A 70 13.03 -12.41 -9.10
CA ILE A 70 13.03 -12.01 -7.68
C ILE A 70 11.78 -11.21 -7.35
N LEU A 71 11.44 -10.22 -8.19
CA LEU A 71 10.24 -9.39 -8.01
C LEU A 71 8.97 -10.25 -8.03
N VAL A 72 8.80 -11.08 -9.06
CA VAL A 72 7.61 -11.92 -9.21
C VAL A 72 7.49 -12.93 -8.08
N VAL A 73 8.58 -13.55 -7.63
CA VAL A 73 8.51 -14.60 -6.60
C VAL A 73 8.41 -14.01 -5.19
N ALA A 74 9.22 -12.99 -4.87
CA ALA A 74 9.21 -12.38 -3.54
C ALA A 74 7.91 -11.63 -3.25
N PHE A 75 7.28 -11.08 -4.29
CA PHE A 75 6.04 -10.31 -4.20
C PHE A 75 4.86 -11.01 -4.90
N ALA A 76 4.94 -12.33 -5.12
CA ALA A 76 3.79 -13.11 -5.57
C ALA A 76 2.69 -13.04 -4.49
N GLY A 77 1.68 -12.21 -4.69
CA GLY A 77 0.59 -11.99 -3.73
C GLY A 77 0.46 -10.56 -3.23
N GLN A 78 1.46 -9.70 -3.46
CA GLN A 78 1.36 -8.27 -3.12
C GLN A 78 1.87 -7.39 -4.24
N THR A 79 1.35 -6.19 -4.31
CA THR A 79 1.85 -5.16 -5.22
C THR A 79 3.11 -4.52 -4.62
N LEU A 80 4.03 -4.05 -5.48
CA LEU A 80 5.25 -3.36 -5.06
C LEU A 80 4.95 -2.13 -4.17
N PHE A 81 3.72 -1.61 -4.25
CA PHE A 81 3.19 -0.47 -3.51
C PHE A 81 3.43 -0.57 -2.00
N TYR A 82 3.22 -1.73 -1.36
CA TYR A 82 3.44 -1.85 0.09
C TYR A 82 4.89 -1.58 0.51
N VAL A 83 5.88 -1.88 -0.34
CA VAL A 83 7.29 -1.58 -0.05
C VAL A 83 7.58 -0.07 -0.20
N GLU A 84 6.85 0.60 -1.08
CA GLU A 84 6.94 2.06 -1.26
C GLU A 84 6.40 2.78 -0.01
N ASP A 85 5.32 2.24 0.55
CA ASP A 85 4.66 2.74 1.76
C ASP A 85 5.47 2.53 3.04
N LEU A 86 6.35 1.53 3.08
CA LEU A 86 7.40 1.42 4.10
C LEU A 86 8.42 2.57 4.04
N GLY A 87 8.33 3.42 3.02
CA GLY A 87 9.03 4.67 2.85
C GLY A 87 10.39 4.57 2.18
N MET A 88 10.98 5.74 1.95
CA MET A 88 12.06 5.87 0.96
C MET A 88 13.27 4.98 1.22
N ARG A 89 13.64 4.77 2.48
CA ARG A 89 14.77 3.92 2.84
C ARG A 89 14.51 2.45 2.51
N ALA A 90 13.34 1.93 2.85
CA ALA A 90 12.98 0.53 2.62
C ALA A 90 12.93 0.23 1.12
N MET A 91 12.26 1.09 0.36
CA MET A 91 12.22 1.05 -1.10
C MET A 91 13.62 1.09 -1.72
N SER A 92 14.50 1.98 -1.24
CA SER A 92 15.89 2.07 -1.72
C SER A 92 16.66 0.76 -1.50
N PHE A 93 16.55 0.18 -0.30
CA PHE A 93 17.21 -1.10 0.01
C PHE A 93 16.63 -2.25 -0.81
N ALA A 94 15.33 -2.27 -1.08
CA ALA A 94 14.71 -3.28 -1.91
C ALA A 94 15.24 -3.24 -3.35
N PHE A 95 15.22 -2.08 -4.01
CA PHE A 95 15.73 -1.94 -5.38
C PHE A 95 17.23 -2.25 -5.49
N VAL A 96 18.04 -1.75 -4.56
CA VAL A 96 19.48 -2.08 -4.51
C VAL A 96 19.70 -3.57 -4.27
N GLY A 97 18.94 -4.17 -3.33
CA GLY A 97 19.02 -5.59 -3.01
C GLY A 97 18.65 -6.49 -4.20
N ILE A 98 17.58 -6.15 -4.92
CA ILE A 98 17.16 -6.83 -6.15
C ILE A 98 18.27 -6.72 -7.20
N GLY A 99 18.72 -5.48 -7.49
CA GLY A 99 19.76 -5.23 -8.48
C GLY A 99 21.06 -6.00 -8.20
N VAL A 100 21.53 -5.99 -6.95
CA VAL A 100 22.68 -6.78 -6.49
C VAL A 100 22.41 -8.28 -6.63
N GLY A 101 21.25 -8.75 -6.15
CA GLY A 101 20.87 -10.16 -6.18
C GLY A 101 20.87 -10.75 -7.58
N GLY A 102 20.26 -10.08 -8.56
CA GLY A 102 20.24 -10.57 -9.93
C GLY A 102 21.60 -10.51 -10.62
N HIS A 103 22.40 -9.47 -10.40
CA HIS A 103 23.73 -9.37 -11.01
C HIS A 103 24.73 -10.37 -10.42
N VAL A 104 24.71 -10.56 -9.10
CA VAL A 104 25.54 -11.56 -8.42
C VAL A 104 25.15 -12.97 -8.87
N THR A 105 23.85 -13.26 -8.96
CA THR A 105 23.36 -14.57 -9.37
C THR A 105 23.67 -14.86 -10.83
N ALA A 106 23.42 -13.91 -11.73
CA ALA A 106 23.76 -14.04 -13.14
C ALA A 106 25.28 -14.24 -13.33
N ALA A 107 26.11 -13.45 -12.64
CA ALA A 107 27.57 -13.62 -12.67
C ALA A 107 28.02 -14.97 -12.10
N ALA A 108 27.42 -15.44 -11.00
CA ALA A 108 27.73 -16.74 -10.43
C ALA A 108 27.42 -17.87 -11.42
N VAL A 109 26.23 -17.86 -12.03
CA VAL A 109 25.79 -18.88 -12.99
C VAL A 109 26.68 -18.90 -14.24
N VAL A 110 27.00 -17.73 -14.79
CA VAL A 110 27.67 -17.60 -16.09
C VAL A 110 29.19 -17.68 -15.97
N VAL A 111 29.77 -17.13 -14.90
CA VAL A 111 31.22 -16.91 -14.79
C VAL A 111 31.89 -17.85 -13.80
N ALA A 112 31.22 -18.19 -12.68
CA ALA A 112 31.87 -19.05 -11.69
C ALA A 112 31.99 -20.48 -12.24
N GLY A 113 33.21 -20.99 -12.36
CA GLY A 113 33.44 -22.41 -12.68
C GLY A 113 33.09 -23.35 -11.51
N ASN A 114 32.96 -22.80 -10.30
CA ASN A 114 32.68 -23.54 -9.08
C ASN A 114 31.17 -23.75 -8.90
N ARG A 115 30.72 -25.01 -8.92
CA ARG A 115 29.31 -25.41 -8.70
C ARG A 115 28.78 -24.96 -7.34
N THR A 116 29.61 -24.97 -6.30
CA THR A 116 29.21 -24.56 -4.94
C THR A 116 28.81 -23.09 -4.90
N LEU A 117 29.57 -22.21 -5.56
CA LEU A 117 29.29 -20.77 -5.58
C LEU A 117 28.00 -20.46 -6.35
N ARG A 118 27.71 -21.21 -7.42
CA ARG A 118 26.42 -21.14 -8.12
C ARG A 118 25.26 -21.55 -7.22
N ALA A 119 25.39 -22.69 -6.55
CA ALA A 119 24.37 -23.20 -5.65
C ALA A 119 24.10 -22.24 -4.49
N LEU A 120 25.15 -21.63 -3.92
CA LEU A 120 25.03 -20.63 -2.86
C LEU A 120 24.34 -19.36 -3.34
N ALA A 121 24.68 -18.84 -4.52
CA ALA A 121 24.05 -17.63 -5.05
C ALA A 121 22.55 -17.84 -5.33
N VAL A 122 22.21 -18.94 -6.02
CA VAL A 122 20.81 -19.29 -6.29
C VAL A 122 20.05 -19.58 -4.99
N GLY A 123 20.67 -20.34 -4.07
CA GLY A 123 20.07 -20.65 -2.77
C GLY A 123 19.82 -19.41 -1.92
N ALA A 124 20.73 -18.44 -1.92
CA ALA A 124 20.55 -17.18 -1.20
C ALA A 124 19.39 -16.34 -1.77
N VAL A 125 19.28 -16.24 -3.10
CA VAL A 125 18.15 -15.57 -3.74
C VAL A 125 16.84 -16.27 -3.43
N PHE A 126 16.81 -17.60 -3.55
CA PHE A 126 15.62 -18.38 -3.24
C PHE A 126 15.19 -18.23 -1.78
N ALA A 127 16.13 -18.35 -0.83
CA ALA A 127 15.87 -18.16 0.59
C ALA A 127 15.36 -16.74 0.89
N GLY A 128 15.92 -15.72 0.25
CA GLY A 128 15.44 -14.35 0.35
C GLY A 128 14.01 -14.19 -0.16
N CYS A 129 13.68 -14.76 -1.33
CA CYS A 129 12.33 -14.71 -1.88
C CYS A 129 11.32 -15.42 -0.98
N VAL A 130 11.67 -16.59 -0.43
CA VAL A 130 10.82 -17.33 0.51
C VAL A 130 10.63 -16.54 1.81
N ALA A 131 11.70 -15.95 2.35
CA ALA A 131 11.62 -15.14 3.56
C ALA A 131 10.71 -13.92 3.37
N THR A 132 10.82 -13.22 2.23
CA THR A 132 9.93 -12.10 1.89
C THR A 132 8.49 -12.57 1.73
N SER A 133 8.26 -13.68 1.01
CA SER A 133 6.92 -14.24 0.80
C SER A 133 6.25 -14.63 2.12
N TRP A 134 6.99 -15.23 3.07
CA TRP A 134 6.48 -15.56 4.40
C TRP A 134 6.27 -14.34 5.31
N SER A 135 6.84 -13.20 4.96
CA SER A 135 6.75 -11.96 5.75
C SER A 135 5.79 -10.94 5.12
N GLN A 136 4.99 -11.32 4.13
CA GLN A 136 4.12 -10.41 3.38
C GLN A 136 3.10 -9.70 4.29
N ASP A 137 2.48 -10.42 5.22
CA ASP A 137 1.49 -9.84 6.14
C ASP A 137 2.14 -8.80 7.06
N ALA A 138 3.32 -9.11 7.60
CA ALA A 138 4.07 -8.19 8.44
C ALA A 138 4.57 -6.95 7.67
N ILE A 139 4.94 -7.11 6.39
CA ILE A 139 5.32 -6.00 5.51
C ILE A 139 4.10 -5.10 5.24
N ALA A 140 2.95 -5.69 4.91
CA ALA A 140 1.72 -4.95 4.65
C ALA A 140 1.22 -4.23 5.90
N GLU A 141 1.23 -4.88 7.07
CA GLU A 141 0.87 -4.26 8.35
C GLU A 141 1.80 -3.08 8.66
N ALA A 142 3.12 -3.26 8.57
CA ALA A 142 4.09 -2.19 8.81
C ALA A 142 3.94 -1.03 7.81
N ALA A 143 3.62 -1.33 6.55
CA ALA A 143 3.33 -0.32 5.52
C ALA A 143 2.07 0.48 5.87
N ARG A 144 1.00 -0.22 6.29
CA ARG A 144 -0.27 0.37 6.70
C ARG A 144 -0.13 1.26 7.95
N VAL A 145 0.59 0.80 8.99
CA VAL A 145 0.91 1.61 10.16
C VAL A 145 1.59 2.91 9.73
N ARG A 146 2.56 2.81 8.82
CA ARG A 146 3.30 3.96 8.33
C ARG A 146 2.40 4.93 7.56
N ARG A 147 1.57 4.45 6.63
CA ARG A 147 0.62 5.29 5.89
C ARG A 147 -0.33 6.02 6.84
N LEU A 148 -0.98 5.31 7.75
CA LEU A 148 -1.88 5.92 8.74
C LEU A 148 -1.17 6.99 9.60
N THR A 149 0.06 6.73 10.02
CA THR A 149 0.86 7.67 10.82
C THR A 149 1.16 8.97 10.07
N TYR A 150 1.43 8.88 8.76
CA TYR A 150 1.81 10.03 7.94
C TYR A 150 0.66 10.67 7.15
N ALA A 151 -0.52 10.04 7.10
CA ALA A 151 -1.69 10.54 6.39
C ALA A 151 -2.22 11.87 6.96
N GLY A 152 -1.86 12.20 8.21
CA GLY A 152 -2.32 13.43 8.88
C GLY A 152 -3.83 13.43 9.15
N LEU A 153 -4.45 12.26 9.16
CA LEU A 153 -5.86 12.07 9.49
C LEU A 153 -6.03 11.81 10.99
N PRO A 154 -7.14 12.27 11.59
CA PRO A 154 -7.49 11.90 12.95
C PRO A 154 -7.72 10.39 13.05
N LEU A 155 -6.91 9.69 13.85
CA LEU A 155 -7.06 8.26 14.06
C LEU A 155 -8.08 8.02 15.18
N ILE A 156 -9.33 7.77 14.78
CA ILE A 156 -10.43 7.47 15.70
C ILE A 156 -11.20 6.24 15.24
N ALA A 157 -11.77 5.53 16.21
CA ALA A 157 -12.59 4.35 15.97
C ALA A 157 -13.69 4.22 17.03
N PRO A 158 -14.88 3.70 16.69
CA PRO A 158 -15.87 3.26 17.66
C PRO A 158 -15.32 2.15 18.58
N ALA A 159 -15.64 2.24 19.87
CA ALA A 159 -15.36 1.19 20.85
C ALA A 159 -16.67 0.54 21.30
N MET A 160 -17.10 -0.50 20.57
CA MET A 160 -18.36 -1.19 20.85
C MET A 160 -18.13 -2.68 21.10
N PRO A 161 -18.67 -3.26 22.18
CA PRO A 161 -18.44 -4.67 22.51
C PRO A 161 -19.19 -5.63 21.58
N ASP A 162 -20.31 -5.19 21.01
CA ASP A 162 -21.18 -6.02 20.16
C ASP A 162 -20.84 -5.93 18.66
N TYR A 163 -19.89 -5.07 18.29
CA TYR A 163 -19.42 -4.88 16.92
C TYR A 163 -17.92 -5.12 16.82
N ARG A 164 -17.51 -5.78 15.75
CA ARG A 164 -16.12 -6.07 15.44
C ARG A 164 -15.72 -5.31 14.17
N PRO A 165 -14.56 -4.61 14.16
CA PRO A 165 -14.00 -4.15 12.91
C PRO A 165 -13.56 -5.36 12.06
N THR A 166 -14.04 -5.44 10.83
CA THR A 166 -13.77 -6.54 9.90
C THR A 166 -12.88 -6.13 8.75
N HIS A 167 -12.89 -4.85 8.38
CA HIS A 167 -12.17 -4.35 7.23
C HIS A 167 -11.68 -2.91 7.45
N LEU A 168 -10.56 -2.57 6.83
CA LEU A 168 -9.98 -1.23 6.79
C LEU A 168 -9.55 -0.91 5.36
N ASN A 169 -10.16 0.12 4.77
CA ASN A 169 -9.76 0.68 3.48
C ASN A 169 -9.13 2.05 3.65
N GLU A 170 -8.04 2.29 2.92
CA GLU A 170 -7.24 3.50 2.97
C GLU A 170 -7.43 4.29 1.66
N TRP A 171 -8.06 5.46 1.73
CA TRP A 171 -8.42 6.29 0.58
C TRP A 171 -7.57 7.57 0.56
N PHE A 172 -6.26 7.47 0.31
CA PHE A 172 -5.33 8.61 0.44
C PHE A 172 -5.01 9.36 -0.86
N ASP A 173 -4.99 8.67 -2.01
CA ASP A 173 -4.51 9.24 -3.28
C ASP A 173 -5.57 9.28 -4.40
N GLU A 174 -6.81 8.85 -4.13
CA GLU A 174 -7.86 8.82 -5.14
C GLU A 174 -8.59 10.17 -5.22
N PHE A 175 -8.00 11.10 -5.96
CA PHE A 175 -8.57 12.43 -6.26
C PHE A 175 -9.97 12.36 -6.90
N LEU A 176 -10.36 11.19 -7.43
CA LEU A 176 -11.68 10.94 -7.99
C LEU A 176 -12.77 10.60 -6.96
N LEU A 177 -12.39 10.14 -5.75
CA LEU A 177 -13.35 9.69 -4.73
C LEU A 177 -13.51 10.63 -3.53
N GLY A 178 -12.60 11.60 -3.35
CA GLY A 178 -12.75 12.65 -2.34
C GLY A 178 -11.44 13.07 -1.66
N PRO A 179 -11.53 13.78 -0.52
CA PRO A 179 -10.41 14.10 0.33
C PRO A 179 -9.86 12.82 0.96
N PRO A 180 -8.58 12.84 1.39
CA PRO A 180 -7.99 11.72 2.10
C PRO A 180 -8.86 11.25 3.26
N SER A 181 -9.15 9.96 3.30
CA SER A 181 -9.95 9.33 4.35
C SER A 181 -9.53 7.89 4.55
N PHE A 182 -9.99 7.29 5.64
CA PHE A 182 -9.99 5.84 5.79
C PHE A 182 -11.38 5.38 6.19
N GLU A 183 -11.68 4.14 5.85
CA GLU A 183 -12.96 3.49 6.06
C GLU A 183 -12.76 2.28 6.97
N LEU A 184 -13.62 2.15 7.98
CA LEU A 184 -13.68 1.00 8.85
C LEU A 184 -15.04 0.34 8.69
N GLU A 185 -15.06 -0.92 8.31
CA GLU A 185 -16.28 -1.73 8.32
C GLU A 185 -16.43 -2.42 9.67
N TYR A 186 -17.63 -2.34 10.24
CA TYR A 186 -17.99 -3.00 11.48
C TYR A 186 -19.14 -3.96 11.24
N GLU A 187 -18.96 -5.22 11.63
CA GLU A 187 -20.02 -6.21 11.66
C GLU A 187 -20.47 -6.48 13.09
N HIS A 188 -21.79 -6.58 13.28
CA HIS A 188 -22.38 -7.02 14.53
C HIS A 188 -22.16 -8.51 14.72
N VAL A 189 -21.69 -8.89 15.92
CA VAL A 189 -21.24 -10.27 16.20
C VAL A 189 -22.36 -11.31 16.08
N ARG A 190 -23.63 -10.93 16.25
CA ARG A 190 -24.77 -11.88 16.29
C ARG A 190 -25.57 -11.97 15.00
N ASP A 191 -25.90 -10.85 14.37
CA ASP A 191 -26.89 -10.80 13.28
C ASP A 191 -26.30 -10.37 11.93
N ARG A 192 -25.00 -10.11 11.86
CA ARG A 192 -24.29 -9.64 10.66
C ARG A 192 -24.85 -8.33 10.08
N SER A 193 -25.56 -7.53 10.88
CA SER A 193 -25.77 -6.13 10.53
C SER A 193 -24.40 -5.45 10.45
N ALA A 194 -24.24 -4.56 9.47
CA ALA A 194 -22.96 -3.94 9.20
C ALA A 194 -23.11 -2.45 8.96
N PHE A 195 -22.12 -1.69 9.39
CA PHE A 195 -22.02 -0.28 9.06
C PHE A 195 -20.57 0.09 8.77
N GLU A 196 -20.41 1.08 7.92
CA GLU A 196 -19.13 1.64 7.50
C GLU A 196 -18.90 2.95 8.24
N VAL A 197 -17.66 3.22 8.62
CA VAL A 197 -17.22 4.46 9.24
C VAL A 197 -16.11 5.07 8.41
N PHE A 198 -16.42 6.17 7.74
CA PHE A 198 -15.44 6.99 7.04
C PHE A 198 -14.95 8.09 7.98
N VAL A 199 -13.64 8.21 8.10
CA VAL A 199 -12.99 9.23 8.92
C VAL A 199 -12.15 10.12 8.01
N MET A 200 -12.40 11.43 8.11
CA MET A 200 -11.69 12.45 7.35
C MET A 200 -11.36 13.67 8.22
N SER A 201 -10.49 14.54 7.72
CA SER A 201 -10.19 15.80 8.41
C SER A 201 -11.38 16.76 8.36
N THR A 202 -11.68 17.44 9.47
CA THR A 202 -12.67 18.55 9.49
C THR A 202 -12.28 19.74 8.60
N ARG A 203 -11.04 19.78 8.09
CA ARG A 203 -10.61 20.78 7.10
C ARG A 203 -11.19 20.50 5.70
N ALA A 204 -11.63 19.28 5.43
CA ALA A 204 -12.15 18.91 4.12
C ALA A 204 -13.54 19.52 3.89
N THR A 205 -14.44 19.41 4.86
CA THR A 205 -15.84 19.87 4.74
C THR A 205 -16.54 19.88 6.12
N SER A 206 -17.80 20.31 6.16
CA SER A 206 -18.65 20.32 7.36
C SER A 206 -19.70 19.20 7.33
N PRO A 207 -20.21 18.73 8.49
CA PRO A 207 -21.28 17.72 8.52
C PRO A 207 -22.50 18.08 7.67
N GLN A 208 -22.88 19.37 7.64
CA GLN A 208 -24.00 19.85 6.83
C GLN A 208 -23.71 19.72 5.32
N ALA A 209 -22.52 20.15 4.90
CA ALA A 209 -22.11 20.10 3.50
C ALA A 209 -21.95 18.64 3.03
N SER A 210 -21.31 17.78 3.83
CA SER A 210 -21.25 16.33 3.56
C SER A 210 -22.62 15.67 3.54
N CYS A 211 -23.58 16.14 4.34
CA CYS A 211 -24.94 15.64 4.21
C CYS A 211 -25.49 15.97 2.83
N ALA A 212 -25.37 17.22 2.36
CA ALA A 212 -25.92 17.63 1.07
C ALA A 212 -25.22 16.91 -0.11
N GLU A 213 -23.91 16.80 -0.04
CA GLU A 213 -23.02 16.17 -1.02
C GLU A 213 -22.07 15.22 -0.26
N PRO A 214 -22.40 13.92 -0.14
CA PRO A 214 -21.59 12.95 0.58
C PRO A 214 -20.18 12.84 0.01
N VAL A 215 -19.19 12.83 0.89
CA VAL A 215 -17.79 12.70 0.52
C VAL A 215 -17.05 11.94 1.65
N PRO A 216 -16.33 10.83 1.36
CA PRO A 216 -16.31 10.16 0.07
C PRO A 216 -17.67 9.50 -0.22
N ASP A 217 -18.10 9.55 -1.49
CA ASP A 217 -19.22 8.75 -1.96
C ASP A 217 -18.71 7.51 -2.69
N VAL A 218 -18.06 6.61 -1.94
CA VAL A 218 -17.50 5.36 -2.50
C VAL A 218 -18.57 4.47 -3.13
N THR A 219 -19.82 4.57 -2.67
CA THR A 219 -20.93 3.84 -3.30
C THR A 219 -21.37 4.45 -4.64
N ASN A 220 -20.89 5.65 -4.98
CA ASN A 220 -21.09 6.44 -6.21
C ASN A 220 -22.41 6.13 -6.92
N ARG A 221 -23.53 6.27 -6.20
CA ARG A 221 -24.84 5.94 -6.76
C ARG A 221 -25.35 7.16 -7.52
N LEU A 222 -24.89 7.31 -8.75
CA LEU A 222 -25.34 8.35 -9.68
C LEU A 222 -26.87 8.44 -9.67
N GLY A 223 -27.39 9.63 -9.35
CA GLY A 223 -28.82 9.92 -9.34
C GLY A 223 -29.58 9.54 -8.07
N VAL A 224 -28.91 9.05 -7.01
CA VAL A 224 -29.56 8.84 -5.72
C VAL A 224 -29.68 10.16 -4.98
N THR A 225 -30.92 10.60 -4.81
CA THR A 225 -31.26 11.78 -3.99
C THR A 225 -31.53 11.33 -2.55
N GLY A 226 -31.02 12.11 -1.60
CA GLY A 226 -31.24 11.91 -0.18
C GLY A 226 -31.84 13.14 0.47
N THR A 227 -32.56 12.95 1.58
CA THR A 227 -33.07 14.06 2.40
C THR A 227 -32.16 14.29 3.58
N CYS A 228 -31.71 15.53 3.75
CA CYS A 228 -30.87 15.93 4.87
C CYS A 228 -31.67 16.54 6.00
N ARG A 229 -31.37 16.10 7.22
CA ARG A 229 -31.99 16.59 8.45
C ARG A 229 -30.94 16.80 9.53
N GLN A 230 -30.96 17.96 10.15
CA GLN A 230 -30.15 18.22 11.33
C GLN A 230 -30.75 17.50 12.56
N VAL A 231 -29.90 16.79 13.30
CA VAL A 231 -30.24 16.15 14.58
C VAL A 231 -29.76 17.01 15.75
N SER A 232 -28.55 17.57 15.63
CA SER A 232 -27.96 18.50 16.59
C SER A 232 -27.00 19.47 15.84
N PRO A 233 -26.42 20.50 16.49
CA PRO A 233 -25.57 21.49 15.83
C PRO A 233 -24.49 20.88 14.91
N ASP A 234 -23.86 19.78 15.35
CA ASP A 234 -22.76 19.12 14.63
C ASP A 234 -23.13 17.74 14.08
N VAL A 235 -24.42 17.35 14.11
CA VAL A 235 -24.87 16.03 13.65
C VAL A 235 -26.00 16.17 12.62
N TRP A 236 -25.76 15.60 11.45
CA TRP A 236 -26.68 15.58 10.32
C TRP A 236 -26.95 14.16 9.87
N VAL A 237 -28.18 13.90 9.46
CA VAL A 237 -28.58 12.60 8.92
C VAL A 237 -29.06 12.80 7.49
N ARG A 238 -28.55 11.98 6.58
CA ARG A 238 -29.06 11.83 5.23
C ARG A 238 -29.80 10.49 5.12
N ARG A 239 -31.07 10.54 4.71
CA ARG A 239 -31.85 9.35 4.37
C ARG A 239 -31.97 9.21 2.87
N GLU A 240 -31.52 8.08 2.35
CA GLU A 240 -31.59 7.65 0.96
C GLU A 240 -32.52 6.42 0.87
N PRO A 241 -32.96 6.00 -0.34
CA PRO A 241 -33.89 4.87 -0.48
C PRO A 241 -33.41 3.56 0.14
N TYR A 242 -32.09 3.35 0.20
CA TYR A 242 -31.48 2.10 0.67
C TYR A 242 -30.35 2.33 1.68
N TYR A 243 -30.06 3.56 2.06
CA TYR A 243 -28.92 3.90 2.92
C TYR A 243 -29.32 4.99 3.90
N ILE A 244 -28.77 4.89 5.11
CA ILE A 244 -28.81 5.95 6.10
C ILE A 244 -27.36 6.34 6.36
N ARG A 245 -27.09 7.65 6.27
CA ARG A 245 -25.77 8.20 6.58
C ARG A 245 -25.87 9.22 7.70
N VAL A 246 -25.02 9.07 8.70
CA VAL A 246 -24.87 10.01 9.81
C VAL A 246 -23.55 10.74 9.65
N PHE A 247 -23.59 12.06 9.62
CA PHE A 247 -22.42 12.92 9.54
C PHE A 247 -22.25 13.65 10.87
N ALA A 248 -21.07 13.55 11.46
CA ALA A 248 -20.81 14.15 12.76
C ALA A 248 -19.39 14.67 12.88
N ARG A 249 -19.21 15.70 13.73
CA ARG A 249 -17.89 16.14 14.15
C ARG A 249 -17.45 15.43 15.43
N TYR A 250 -16.21 14.95 15.45
CA TYR A 250 -15.55 14.43 16.65
C TYR A 250 -14.15 15.04 16.75
N GLY A 251 -13.98 16.06 17.59
CA GLY A 251 -12.71 16.81 17.66
C GLY A 251 -12.33 17.43 16.32
N ASP A 252 -11.18 17.05 15.79
CA ASP A 252 -10.66 17.44 14.47
C ASP A 252 -11.09 16.50 13.33
N ALA A 253 -11.84 15.45 13.64
CA ALA A 253 -12.39 14.48 12.70
C ALA A 253 -13.82 14.81 12.26
N LEU A 254 -14.07 14.60 10.97
CA LEU A 254 -15.40 14.48 10.41
C LEU A 254 -15.64 12.99 10.16
N VAL A 255 -16.76 12.50 10.69
CA VAL A 255 -17.15 11.10 10.63
C VAL A 255 -18.39 10.99 9.77
N GLN A 256 -18.38 10.05 8.83
CA GLN A 256 -19.56 9.57 8.12
C GLN A 256 -19.80 8.11 8.51
N ILE A 257 -20.95 7.81 9.11
CA ILE A 257 -21.38 6.44 9.42
C ILE A 257 -22.48 6.06 8.44
N ALA A 258 -22.28 5.02 7.66
CA ALA A 258 -23.22 4.60 6.61
C ALA A 258 -23.65 3.15 6.83
N SER A 259 -24.94 2.86 6.57
CA SER A 259 -25.44 1.49 6.55
C SER A 259 -26.70 1.40 5.70
N ASP A 260 -26.94 0.22 5.12
CA ASP A 260 -28.19 -0.13 4.43
C ASP A 260 -29.17 -0.95 5.28
N ASN A 261 -28.69 -1.52 6.37
CA ASN A 261 -29.44 -2.49 7.19
C ASN A 261 -29.50 -2.12 8.68
N THR A 262 -28.75 -1.10 9.11
CA THR A 262 -28.74 -0.62 10.49
C THR A 262 -29.69 0.58 10.67
N PRO A 263 -30.62 0.56 11.63
CA PRO A 263 -31.52 1.68 11.91
C PRO A 263 -30.78 2.98 12.27
N GLU A 264 -31.37 4.13 11.91
CA GLU A 264 -30.80 5.47 12.22
C GLU A 264 -30.48 5.66 13.70
N ALA A 265 -31.34 5.16 14.59
CA ALA A 265 -31.15 5.29 16.04
C ALA A 265 -29.86 4.59 16.51
N ASP A 266 -29.56 3.43 15.93
CA ASP A 266 -28.38 2.64 16.27
C ASP A 266 -27.12 3.31 15.71
N LEU A 267 -27.17 3.84 14.47
CA LEU A 267 -26.08 4.63 13.90
C LEU A 267 -25.76 5.88 14.74
N LEU A 268 -26.78 6.60 15.22
CA LEU A 268 -26.59 7.75 16.10
C LEU A 268 -26.00 7.34 17.46
N ALA A 269 -26.31 6.14 17.96
CA ALA A 269 -25.77 5.61 19.21
C ALA A 269 -24.27 5.24 19.12
N VAL A 270 -23.72 5.09 17.91
CA VAL A 270 -22.28 4.86 17.70
C VAL A 270 -21.45 6.11 18.04
N LEU A 271 -21.96 7.32 17.76
CA LEU A 271 -21.25 8.59 17.94
C LEU A 271 -20.57 8.79 19.31
N PRO A 272 -21.24 8.53 20.46
CA PRO A 272 -20.60 8.67 21.77
C PRO A 272 -19.53 7.61 22.08
N THR A 273 -19.41 6.56 21.26
CA THR A 273 -18.46 5.45 21.48
C THR A 273 -17.09 5.67 20.83
N PHE A 274 -16.95 6.72 20.03
CA PHE A 274 -15.67 7.04 19.40
C PHE A 274 -14.61 7.36 20.44
N ARG A 275 -13.40 6.85 20.17
CA ARG A 275 -12.19 7.14 20.92
C ARG A 275 -11.00 7.32 19.97
N PRO A 276 -9.92 7.96 20.44
CA PRO A 276 -8.64 7.88 19.77
C PRO A 276 -8.20 6.41 19.57
N ALA A 277 -7.62 6.13 18.42
CA ALA A 277 -7.01 4.86 18.05
C ALA A 277 -5.55 5.09 17.64
N THR A 278 -4.73 4.04 17.67
CA THR A 278 -3.35 4.12 17.15
C THR A 278 -3.28 3.56 15.73
N ALA A 279 -2.23 3.91 15.00
CA ALA A 279 -2.01 3.39 13.66
C ALA A 279 -1.82 1.86 13.68
N GLU A 280 -1.16 1.33 14.72
CA GLU A 280 -0.97 -0.11 14.95
C GLU A 280 -2.30 -0.82 15.20
N GLU A 281 -3.17 -0.22 16.02
CA GLU A 281 -4.48 -0.79 16.31
C GLU A 281 -5.34 -0.91 15.04
N LEU A 282 -5.38 0.16 14.24
CA LEU A 282 -6.13 0.15 12.98
C LEU A 282 -5.48 -0.78 11.95
N ALA A 283 -4.15 -0.79 11.84
CA ALA A 283 -3.45 -1.63 10.88
C ALA A 283 -3.63 -3.13 11.13
N ALA A 284 -3.83 -3.53 12.39
CA ALA A 284 -4.11 -4.91 12.78
C ALA A 284 -5.51 -5.41 12.33
N ILE A 285 -6.38 -4.51 11.84
CA ILE A 285 -7.65 -4.88 11.19
C ILE A 285 -7.30 -5.44 9.81
N GLY A 286 -7.05 -6.75 9.75
CA GLY A 286 -6.70 -7.46 8.51
C GLY A 286 -7.86 -7.51 7.51
N GLU A 287 -7.53 -7.69 6.24
CA GLU A 287 -8.50 -8.16 5.24
C GLU A 287 -8.76 -9.66 5.53
N ILE A 288 -9.99 -10.03 5.89
CA ILE A 288 -10.39 -11.42 6.11
C ILE A 288 -10.64 -12.09 4.75
#